data_AF-A0A4R9A648-F1
#
_entry.id   AF-A0A4R9A648-F1
#
_cell.length_a   1.000
_cell.length_b   1.000
_cell.length_c   1.000
_cell.angle_alpha   90.00
_cell.angle_beta   90.00
_cell.angle_gamma   90.00
#
_symmetry.space_group_name_H-M   'P 1'
#
loop_
_entity.id
_entity.type
_entity.pdbx_description
1 polymer ?
#
loop_
_entity_poly.entity_id
_entity_poly.type
_entity_poly.pdbx_seq_one_letter_code
_entity_poly.pdbx_strand_id
1 'polypeptide(L)'
;MITASDIAATLDRAVDELLDEASQQSDARARSRRPAEPRDEIAHTEHAAHGSSGESTEPDMDMDMDMDMDMPMPGGIPLANGAPDRDGLEMDVLHVPLGPVLPHWPAGLVVRCVLQGDVIVSTQAEILPAAQPSGDGLVPDDSRRLADDERRLAVIRRSDAAVQVLALAGWSFAADRARRIRDAVASGTALVDAAADLDKLAQSVGRSWTLRWTLKGIRVGDALAHADDGMGQSGSETVRGRLVGWLDEARRIARDDTAEGAYELQDALALQRSLLSEIPRLLNGADVATARLIIAALAIETDPSPRFRSRAHE
;
A
#
# COMPACT_ATOMS: atom_id res chain seq x y z
N MET A 1 -19.76 -15.02 -27.41
CA MET A 1 -20.51 -14.28 -26.38
C MET A 1 -20.33 -15.04 -25.08
N ILE A 2 -19.60 -14.47 -24.13
CA ILE A 2 -19.53 -15.01 -22.76
C ILE A 2 -20.85 -14.60 -22.09
N THR A 3 -21.60 -15.56 -21.58
CA THR A 3 -22.89 -15.28 -20.93
C THR A 3 -22.66 -14.86 -19.47
N ALA A 4 -23.63 -14.18 -18.86
CA ALA A 4 -23.56 -13.82 -17.44
C ALA A 4 -23.37 -15.05 -16.53
N SER A 5 -23.89 -16.21 -16.95
CA SER A 5 -23.70 -17.48 -16.25
C SER A 5 -22.26 -17.99 -16.33
N ASP A 6 -21.57 -17.75 -17.46
CA ASP A 6 -20.16 -18.13 -17.63
C ASP A 6 -19.24 -17.26 -16.77
N ILE A 7 -19.57 -15.96 -16.62
CA ILE A 7 -18.86 -15.04 -15.74
C ILE A 7 -19.04 -15.46 -14.28
N ALA A 8 -20.28 -15.72 -13.84
CA ALA A 8 -20.56 -16.18 -12.49
C ALA A 8 -19.81 -17.48 -12.14
N ALA A 9 -19.89 -18.49 -13.02
CA ALA A 9 -19.18 -19.76 -12.80
C ALA A 9 -17.65 -19.61 -12.81
N THR A 10 -17.13 -18.59 -13.50
CA THR A 10 -15.69 -18.28 -13.49
C THR A 10 -15.28 -17.56 -12.21
N LEU A 11 -16.10 -16.64 -11.71
CA LEU A 11 -15.88 -15.97 -10.43
C LEU A 11 -15.97 -16.95 -9.26
N ASP A 12 -16.96 -17.86 -9.26
CA ASP A 12 -17.09 -18.89 -8.21
C ASP A 12 -15.85 -19.79 -8.17
N ARG A 13 -15.33 -20.20 -9.34
CA ARG A 13 -14.09 -20.98 -9.43
C ARG A 13 -12.88 -20.19 -8.93
N ALA A 14 -12.78 -18.91 -9.28
CA ALA A 14 -11.71 -18.05 -8.79
C ALA A 14 -11.78 -17.85 -7.27
N VAL A 15 -12.98 -17.80 -6.70
CA VAL A 15 -13.18 -17.76 -5.24
C VAL A 15 -12.71 -19.07 -4.60
N ASP A 16 -13.08 -20.23 -5.15
CA ASP A 16 -12.63 -21.53 -4.63
C ASP A 16 -11.10 -21.67 -4.68
N GLU A 17 -10.46 -21.23 -5.77
CA GLU A 17 -9.00 -21.20 -5.90
C GLU A 17 -8.34 -20.21 -4.92
N LEU A 18 -8.98 -19.06 -4.67
CA LEU A 18 -8.49 -18.07 -3.70
C LEU A 18 -8.72 -18.48 -2.24
N LEU A 19 -9.65 -19.39 -1.96
CA LEU A 19 -9.88 -19.94 -0.63
C LEU A 19 -9.04 -21.18 -0.33
N ASP A 20 -8.37 -21.76 -1.34
CA ASP A 20 -7.43 -22.87 -1.14
C ASP A 20 -6.07 -22.38 -0.57
N GLU A 21 -6.09 -22.09 0.73
CA GLU A 21 -4.91 -21.66 1.50
C GLU A 21 -3.75 -22.66 1.42
N ALA A 22 -4.05 -23.96 1.31
CA ALA A 22 -3.04 -25.01 1.28
C ALA A 22 -2.24 -24.98 -0.04
N SER A 23 -2.93 -24.85 -1.16
CA SER A 23 -2.29 -24.68 -2.47
C SER A 23 -1.50 -23.37 -2.54
N GLN A 24 -2.03 -22.28 -1.98
CA GLN A 24 -1.33 -20.99 -1.94
C GLN A 24 -0.05 -21.04 -1.08
N GLN A 25 -0.10 -21.68 0.09
CA GLN A 25 1.08 -21.87 0.93
C GLN A 25 2.13 -22.76 0.26
N SER A 26 1.70 -23.81 -0.45
CA SER A 26 2.59 -24.69 -1.20
C SER A 26 3.27 -23.96 -2.36
N ASP A 27 2.52 -23.19 -3.15
CA ASP A 27 3.05 -22.37 -4.24
C ASP A 27 4.04 -21.30 -3.73
N ALA A 28 3.69 -20.60 -2.64
CA ALA A 28 4.57 -19.62 -2.02
C ALA A 28 5.89 -20.25 -1.56
N ARG A 29 5.83 -21.43 -0.91
CA ARG A 29 7.03 -22.20 -0.51
C ARG A 29 7.86 -22.65 -1.72
N ALA A 30 7.21 -23.02 -2.83
CA ALA A 30 7.89 -23.42 -4.04
C ALA A 30 8.62 -22.24 -4.71
N ARG A 31 8.03 -21.04 -4.68
CA ARG A 31 8.66 -19.79 -5.18
C ARG A 31 9.83 -19.34 -4.31
N SER A 32 9.71 -19.39 -2.99
CA SER A 32 10.80 -19.01 -2.06
C SER A 32 12.02 -19.95 -2.15
N ARG A 33 11.84 -21.17 -2.65
CA ARG A 33 12.92 -22.15 -2.86
C ARG A 33 13.61 -22.02 -4.21
N ARG A 34 13.12 -21.19 -5.13
CA ARG A 34 13.82 -20.91 -6.40
C ARG A 34 14.88 -19.83 -6.15
N PRO A 35 16.16 -20.11 -6.41
CA PRO A 35 17.18 -19.06 -6.44
C PRO A 35 16.75 -17.98 -7.43
N ALA A 36 16.85 -16.71 -7.04
CA ALA A 36 16.71 -15.62 -7.99
C ALA A 36 17.80 -15.80 -9.07
N GLU A 37 17.41 -15.94 -10.33
CA GLU A 37 18.40 -15.94 -11.40
C GLU A 37 19.14 -14.59 -11.38
N PRO A 38 20.48 -14.60 -11.40
CA PRO A 38 21.25 -13.36 -11.42
C PRO A 38 20.91 -12.61 -12.70
N ARG A 39 20.38 -11.40 -12.54
CA ARG A 39 20.28 -10.43 -13.63
C ARG A 39 21.69 -9.97 -13.96
N ASP A 40 22.09 -10.10 -15.22
CA ASP A 40 23.39 -9.71 -15.74
C ASP A 40 23.74 -8.25 -15.38
N GLU A 41 24.57 -8.08 -14.35
CA GLU A 41 25.27 -6.83 -14.06
C GLU A 41 26.61 -6.81 -14.82
N ILE A 42 26.59 -6.06 -15.93
CA ILE A 42 27.63 -5.22 -16.49
C ILE A 42 29.08 -5.47 -15.98
N ALA A 43 29.82 -6.20 -16.82
CA ALA A 43 31.21 -6.00 -17.24
C ALA A 43 32.28 -5.59 -16.21
N HIS A 44 33.13 -6.58 -15.92
CA HIS A 44 34.53 -6.50 -15.52
C HIS A 44 35.30 -5.29 -16.08
N THR A 45 36.13 -4.67 -15.24
CA THR A 45 37.35 -3.98 -15.71
C THR A 45 38.51 -4.35 -14.80
N GLU A 46 39.54 -4.93 -15.41
CA GLU A 46 40.82 -5.31 -14.83
C GLU A 46 41.77 -4.10 -14.72
N HIS A 47 42.89 -4.31 -13.99
CA HIS A 47 44.15 -3.54 -13.87
C HIS A 47 44.43 -3.06 -12.43
N ALA A 48 45.61 -3.16 -11.82
CA ALA A 48 46.87 -3.79 -12.19
C ALA A 48 47.79 -3.88 -10.93
N ALA A 49 48.84 -4.68 -11.07
CA ALA A 49 49.91 -5.02 -10.12
C ALA A 49 50.56 -3.87 -9.31
N HIS A 50 51.04 -4.21 -8.10
CA HIS A 50 52.36 -3.81 -7.60
C HIS A 50 52.89 -4.83 -6.60
N GLY A 51 54.09 -5.37 -6.87
CA GLY A 51 54.82 -6.25 -5.96
C GLY A 51 55.81 -5.50 -5.07
N SER A 52 56.23 -6.13 -3.96
CA SER A 52 57.62 -6.51 -3.66
C SER A 52 57.85 -6.76 -2.15
N SER A 53 58.45 -7.92 -1.86
CA SER A 53 59.52 -8.22 -0.88
C SER A 53 59.33 -8.05 0.64
N GLY A 54 59.60 -9.14 1.38
CA GLY A 54 60.02 -9.10 2.79
C GLY A 54 59.92 -10.44 3.53
N GLU A 55 60.98 -11.25 3.46
CA GLU A 55 61.20 -12.54 4.14
C GLU A 55 61.51 -12.38 5.65
N SER A 56 61.03 -13.28 6.52
CA SER A 56 61.68 -13.75 7.79
C SER A 56 60.83 -14.82 8.54
N THR A 57 61.28 -16.08 8.44
CA THR A 57 61.42 -17.19 9.43
C THR A 57 60.48 -17.33 10.67
N GLU A 58 59.64 -18.38 10.63
CA GLU A 58 59.25 -19.48 11.59
C GLU A 58 59.56 -19.44 13.11
N PRO A 59 59.01 -20.37 13.93
CA PRO A 59 57.68 -21.05 13.96
C PRO A 59 57.04 -21.01 15.37
N ASP A 60 55.75 -21.31 15.53
CA ASP A 60 55.25 -21.98 16.75
C ASP A 60 53.91 -22.67 16.49
N MET A 61 53.82 -23.88 17.03
CA MET A 61 52.73 -24.84 16.91
C MET A 61 51.60 -24.47 17.88
N ASP A 62 50.37 -24.39 17.39
CA ASP A 62 49.17 -24.77 18.15
C ASP A 62 48.13 -25.28 17.13
N MET A 63 48.05 -26.60 17.02
CA MET A 63 46.98 -27.31 16.32
C MET A 63 45.83 -27.54 17.29
N ASP A 64 44.84 -26.65 17.30
CA ASP A 64 43.54 -26.93 17.91
C ASP A 64 42.45 -26.95 16.82
N MET A 65 42.21 -28.18 16.39
CA MET A 65 41.07 -28.73 15.66
C MET A 65 39.83 -27.82 15.54
N ASP A 66 39.62 -27.28 14.33
CA ASP A 66 38.31 -26.92 13.80
C ASP A 66 37.42 -28.17 13.80
N MET A 67 36.64 -28.35 14.86
CA MET A 67 35.50 -29.25 14.87
C MET A 67 34.37 -28.55 14.12
N ASP A 68 34.39 -28.72 12.81
CA ASP A 68 33.27 -28.49 11.90
C ASP A 68 32.12 -29.40 12.35
N MET A 69 31.37 -28.94 13.37
CA MET A 69 30.13 -29.57 13.81
C MET A 69 29.06 -29.23 12.80
N ASP A 70 29.10 -29.96 11.69
CA ASP A 70 28.03 -30.06 10.71
C ASP A 70 26.84 -30.73 11.41
N MET A 71 26.13 -29.94 12.23
CA MET A 71 24.88 -30.32 12.87
C MET A 71 23.82 -30.36 11.77
N PRO A 72 23.28 -31.53 11.40
CA PRO A 72 22.22 -31.61 10.41
C PRO A 72 21.00 -30.84 10.90
N MET A 73 20.77 -29.68 10.29
CA MET A 73 19.67 -28.79 10.59
C MET A 73 18.34 -29.53 10.39
N PRO A 74 17.44 -29.60 11.40
CA PRO A 74 16.15 -30.27 11.24
C PRO A 74 15.29 -29.48 10.24
N GLY A 75 15.11 -30.02 9.04
CA GLY A 75 14.04 -29.62 8.13
C GLY A 75 14.45 -28.99 6.78
N GLY A 76 15.74 -28.77 6.51
CA GLY A 76 16.21 -28.34 5.18
C GLY A 76 15.58 -27.03 4.67
N ILE A 77 15.12 -26.17 5.57
CA ILE A 77 14.67 -24.82 5.26
C ILE A 77 15.87 -23.91 5.53
N PRO A 78 16.44 -23.25 4.51
CA PRO A 78 17.53 -22.29 4.75
C PRO A 78 17.02 -21.20 5.69
N LEU A 79 17.78 -20.95 6.75
CA LEU A 79 17.53 -19.84 7.68
C LEU A 79 17.64 -18.50 6.93
N ALA A 80 16.94 -17.50 7.43
CA ALA A 80 17.10 -16.13 6.97
C ALA A 80 18.56 -15.69 7.16
N ASN A 81 19.14 -14.98 6.19
CA ASN A 81 20.48 -14.40 6.34
C ASN A 81 20.44 -13.34 7.46
N GLY A 82 21.39 -13.36 8.39
CA GLY A 82 21.50 -12.35 9.44
C GLY A 82 22.08 -11.02 8.91
N ALA A 83 21.75 -9.92 9.58
CA ALA A 83 22.46 -8.66 9.45
C ALA A 83 22.96 -8.21 10.83
N PRO A 84 24.15 -7.58 10.93
CA PRO A 84 24.71 -7.15 12.21
C PRO A 84 23.86 -6.04 12.84
N ASP A 85 23.38 -6.27 14.06
CA ASP A 85 22.67 -5.27 14.89
C ASP A 85 23.62 -4.50 15.82
N ARG A 86 23.12 -3.40 16.39
CA ARG A 86 23.84 -2.44 17.25
C ARG A 86 24.31 -3.02 18.59
N ASP A 87 23.76 -4.16 18.99
CA ASP A 87 24.12 -4.90 20.21
C ASP A 87 25.02 -6.13 19.94
N GLY A 88 25.35 -6.39 18.68
CA GLY A 88 26.19 -7.52 18.26
C GLY A 88 25.43 -8.84 18.09
N LEU A 89 24.09 -8.84 18.13
CA LEU A 89 23.27 -10.00 17.79
C LEU A 89 22.86 -9.95 16.30
N GLU A 90 22.88 -11.10 15.63
CA GLU A 90 22.37 -11.20 14.27
C GLU A 90 20.84 -11.23 14.31
N MET A 91 20.19 -10.25 13.68
CA MET A 91 18.73 -10.20 13.58
C MET A 91 18.28 -10.88 12.29
N ASP A 92 17.23 -11.70 12.36
CA ASP A 92 16.67 -12.40 11.20
C ASP A 92 16.25 -11.40 10.12
N VAL A 93 16.81 -11.52 8.91
CA VAL A 93 16.41 -10.71 7.75
C VAL A 93 15.36 -11.44 6.92
N LEU A 94 14.13 -10.94 6.91
CA LEU A 94 13.03 -11.55 6.17
C LEU A 94 12.63 -10.72 4.96
N HIS A 95 12.57 -11.36 3.79
CA HIS A 95 12.04 -10.75 2.57
C HIS A 95 10.55 -11.09 2.44
N VAL A 96 9.68 -10.09 2.63
CA VAL A 96 8.22 -10.28 2.62
C VAL A 96 7.57 -9.37 1.59
N PRO A 97 6.80 -9.91 0.63
CA PRO A 97 5.87 -9.11 -0.15
C PRO A 97 4.61 -8.81 0.69
N LEU A 98 4.36 -7.53 0.97
CA LEU A 98 3.06 -7.04 1.43
C LEU A 98 2.23 -6.70 0.20
N GLY A 99 0.98 -7.17 0.14
CA GLY A 99 0.32 -7.20 -1.16
C GLY A 99 -1.20 -7.28 -1.15
N PRO A 100 -1.78 -7.46 -2.35
CA PRO A 100 -3.12 -7.01 -2.72
C PRO A 100 -4.27 -7.75 -2.01
N VAL A 101 -3.98 -8.89 -1.37
CA VAL A 101 -4.95 -9.67 -0.60
C VAL A 101 -4.97 -9.29 0.89
N LEU A 102 -4.05 -8.43 1.34
CA LEU A 102 -4.04 -7.99 2.73
C LEU A 102 -5.31 -7.17 3.04
N PRO A 103 -5.97 -7.41 4.19
CA PRO A 103 -7.12 -6.62 4.59
C PRO A 103 -6.80 -5.12 4.62
N HIS A 104 -7.68 -4.31 4.03
CA HIS A 104 -7.53 -2.85 3.95
C HIS A 104 -6.26 -2.39 3.22
N TRP A 105 -5.80 -3.17 2.25
CA TRP A 105 -4.69 -2.83 1.37
C TRP A 105 -5.21 -2.42 -0.02
N PRO A 106 -4.57 -1.47 -0.72
CA PRO A 106 -4.95 -1.11 -2.07
C PRO A 106 -4.84 -2.32 -3.01
N ALA A 107 -5.93 -2.65 -3.71
CA ALA A 107 -5.94 -3.74 -4.68
C ALA A 107 -4.81 -3.56 -5.70
N GLY A 108 -4.12 -4.62 -6.11
CA GLY A 108 -3.02 -4.51 -7.08
C GLY A 108 -1.73 -3.84 -6.59
N LEU A 109 -1.65 -3.21 -5.41
CA LEU A 109 -0.38 -2.71 -4.88
C LEU A 109 0.42 -3.86 -4.25
N VAL A 110 1.69 -4.01 -4.60
CA VAL A 110 2.65 -4.89 -3.94
C VAL A 110 3.81 -4.03 -3.44
N VAL A 111 4.17 -4.20 -2.17
CA VAL A 111 5.36 -3.62 -1.55
C VAL A 111 6.26 -4.77 -1.10
N ARG A 112 7.41 -4.92 -1.75
CA ARG A 112 8.45 -5.88 -1.38
C ARG A 112 9.28 -5.27 -0.26
N CYS A 113 9.24 -5.87 0.92
CA CYS A 113 9.94 -5.39 2.09
C CYS A 113 11.10 -6.32 2.47
N VAL A 114 12.16 -5.72 3.00
CA VAL A 114 13.15 -6.40 3.83
C VAL A 114 12.87 -6.00 5.27
N LEU A 115 12.60 -6.98 6.12
CA LEU A 115 12.32 -6.81 7.54
C LEU A 115 13.54 -7.26 8.36
N GLN A 116 13.84 -6.52 9.42
CA GLN A 116 14.70 -6.98 10.51
C GLN A 116 13.86 -6.93 11.79
N GLY A 117 13.48 -8.09 12.32
CA GLY A 117 12.43 -8.16 13.33
C GLY A 117 11.09 -7.66 12.79
N ASP A 118 10.50 -6.65 13.44
CA ASP A 118 9.26 -5.99 12.99
C ASP A 118 9.51 -4.73 12.14
N VAL A 119 10.77 -4.28 12.03
CA VAL A 119 11.15 -3.04 11.35
C VAL A 119 11.44 -3.28 9.89
N ILE A 120 10.84 -2.46 9.04
CA ILE A 120 11.14 -2.41 7.61
C ILE A 120 12.44 -1.64 7.39
N VAL A 121 13.43 -2.26 6.74
CA VAL A 121 14.73 -1.62 6.47
C VAL A 121 14.94 -1.26 5.00
N SER A 122 14.24 -1.93 4.10
CA SER A 122 14.26 -1.63 2.66
C SER A 122 12.93 -2.00 2.02
N THR A 123 12.52 -1.23 1.01
CA THR A 123 11.24 -1.40 0.35
C THR A 123 11.28 -1.06 -1.13
N GLN A 124 10.47 -1.76 -1.91
CA GLN A 124 10.18 -1.45 -3.31
C GLN A 124 8.68 -1.60 -3.54
N ALA A 125 8.04 -0.61 -4.18
CA ALA A 125 6.61 -0.61 -4.45
C ALA A 125 6.34 -0.79 -5.95
N GLU A 126 5.38 -1.64 -6.29
CA GLU A 126 4.92 -1.86 -7.66
C GLU A 126 3.39 -1.97 -7.71
N ILE A 127 2.79 -1.45 -8.77
CA ILE A 127 1.38 -1.71 -9.09
C ILE A 127 1.33 -2.87 -10.09
N LEU A 128 0.60 -3.90 -9.74
CA LEU A 128 0.30 -5.02 -10.63
C LEU A 128 -0.62 -4.54 -11.75
N PRO A 129 -0.34 -4.90 -13.02
CA PRO A 129 -1.21 -4.56 -14.14
C PRO A 129 -2.63 -5.09 -13.90
N ALA A 130 -3.62 -4.20 -13.98
CA ALA A 130 -5.02 -4.61 -13.95
C ALA A 130 -5.34 -5.43 -15.21
N ALA A 131 -6.14 -6.49 -15.07
CA ALA A 131 -6.74 -7.17 -16.22
C ALA A 131 -7.61 -6.14 -16.96
N GLN A 132 -7.38 -5.97 -18.27
CA GLN A 132 -8.09 -4.95 -19.04
C GLN A 132 -9.60 -5.23 -18.99
N PRO A 133 -10.43 -4.31 -18.47
CA PRO A 133 -11.86 -4.48 -18.53
C PRO A 133 -12.30 -4.37 -19.99
N SER A 134 -12.94 -5.42 -20.51
CA SER A 134 -13.62 -5.40 -21.82
C SER A 134 -14.50 -4.17 -21.90
N GLY A 135 -14.13 -3.23 -22.76
CA GLY A 135 -14.81 -1.95 -22.82
C GLY A 135 -16.19 -2.12 -23.40
N ASP A 136 -17.21 -1.79 -22.60
CA ASP A 136 -18.53 -1.50 -23.11
C ASP A 136 -18.85 -0.02 -22.90
N GLY A 137 -19.43 0.58 -23.93
CA GLY A 137 -19.45 2.02 -24.16
C GLY A 137 -20.39 2.75 -23.22
N LEU A 138 -19.92 3.87 -22.67
CA LEU A 138 -20.80 4.84 -22.01
C LEU A 138 -21.30 5.83 -23.06
N VAL A 139 -22.61 5.81 -23.31
CA VAL A 139 -23.29 6.85 -24.08
C VAL A 139 -23.53 8.03 -23.13
N PRO A 140 -22.98 9.23 -23.39
CA PRO A 140 -23.22 10.39 -22.55
C PRO A 140 -24.51 11.06 -22.98
N ASP A 141 -25.50 11.11 -22.09
CA ASP A 141 -26.59 12.08 -22.19
C ASP A 141 -26.98 12.55 -20.78
N ASP A 142 -26.91 13.87 -20.57
CA ASP A 142 -27.18 14.65 -19.34
C ASP A 142 -25.97 14.96 -18.41
N SER A 143 -25.41 16.16 -18.56
CA SER A 143 -24.29 16.69 -17.77
C SER A 143 -24.57 16.82 -16.28
N ARG A 144 -25.83 17.00 -15.89
CA ARG A 144 -26.23 17.06 -14.47
C ARG A 144 -26.18 15.70 -13.78
N ARG A 145 -26.52 14.63 -14.49
CA ARG A 145 -26.43 13.26 -13.95
C ARG A 145 -24.96 12.87 -13.74
N LEU A 146 -24.11 13.21 -14.70
CA LEU A 146 -22.65 13.00 -14.59
C LEU A 146 -22.04 13.71 -13.37
N ALA A 147 -22.48 14.93 -13.06
CA ALA A 147 -22.00 15.67 -11.89
C ALA A 147 -22.48 15.07 -10.55
N ASP A 148 -23.75 14.62 -10.46
CA ASP A 148 -24.26 13.93 -9.27
C ASP A 148 -23.54 12.59 -9.05
N ASP A 149 -23.35 11.82 -10.12
CA ASP A 149 -22.61 10.55 -10.09
C ASP A 149 -21.16 10.76 -9.64
N GLU A 150 -20.50 11.83 -10.10
CA GLU A 150 -19.16 12.19 -9.66
C GLU A 150 -19.09 12.54 -8.18
N ARG A 151 -20.03 13.34 -7.68
CA ARG A 151 -20.11 13.70 -6.25
C ARG A 151 -20.33 12.46 -5.39
N ARG A 152 -21.26 11.59 -5.79
CA ARG A 152 -21.50 10.30 -5.12
C ARG A 152 -20.23 9.47 -5.08
N LEU A 153 -19.55 9.32 -6.21
CA LEU A 153 -18.32 8.55 -6.30
C LEU A 153 -17.20 9.15 -5.43
N ALA A 154 -17.10 10.48 -5.35
CA ALA A 154 -16.16 11.15 -4.47
C ALA A 154 -16.46 10.86 -2.99
N VAL A 155 -17.72 10.95 -2.56
CA VAL A 155 -18.13 10.59 -1.19
C VAL A 155 -17.82 9.13 -0.88
N ILE A 156 -18.09 8.22 -1.83
CA ILE A 156 -17.75 6.80 -1.73
C ILE A 156 -16.24 6.60 -1.54
N ARG A 157 -15.40 7.19 -2.41
CA ARG A 157 -13.93 7.08 -2.31
C ARG A 157 -13.39 7.60 -0.99
N ARG A 158 -13.85 8.77 -0.53
CA ARG A 158 -13.45 9.34 0.77
C ARG A 158 -13.88 8.45 1.94
N SER A 159 -15.08 7.87 1.86
CA SER A 159 -15.58 6.95 2.86
C SER A 159 -14.77 5.66 2.89
N ASP A 160 -14.44 5.07 1.74
CA ASP A 160 -13.60 3.88 1.65
C ASP A 160 -12.18 4.11 2.17
N ALA A 161 -11.57 5.27 1.86
CA ALA A 161 -10.27 5.65 2.41
C ALA A 161 -10.32 5.78 3.96
N ALA A 162 -11.39 6.39 4.50
CA ALA A 162 -11.60 6.47 5.93
C ALA A 162 -11.82 5.09 6.59
N VAL A 163 -12.56 4.19 5.93
CA VAL A 163 -12.76 2.80 6.40
C VAL A 163 -11.43 2.09 6.60
N GLN A 164 -10.51 2.20 5.64
CA GLN A 164 -9.21 1.52 5.70
C GLN A 164 -8.39 1.97 6.93
N VAL A 165 -8.24 3.28 7.12
CA VAL A 165 -7.49 3.83 8.27
C VAL A 165 -8.17 3.48 9.59
N LEU A 166 -9.50 3.64 9.69
CA LEU A 166 -10.24 3.36 10.92
C LEU A 166 -10.16 1.87 11.31
N ALA A 167 -10.26 0.97 10.33
CA ALA A 167 -10.16 -0.46 10.59
C ALA A 167 -8.76 -0.86 11.07
N LEU A 168 -7.71 -0.37 10.41
CA LEU A 168 -6.32 -0.62 10.79
C LEU A 168 -5.96 -0.01 12.16
N ALA A 169 -6.56 1.13 12.51
CA ALA A 169 -6.40 1.75 13.83
C ALA A 169 -7.20 1.04 14.95
N GLY A 170 -7.87 -0.08 14.65
CA GLY A 170 -8.67 -0.84 15.62
C GLY A 170 -10.02 -0.18 15.96
N TRP A 171 -10.46 0.79 15.17
CA TRP A 171 -11.69 1.57 15.37
C TRP A 171 -12.86 0.99 14.55
N SER A 172 -13.15 -0.29 14.75
CA SER A 172 -14.11 -1.07 13.95
C SER A 172 -15.51 -0.44 13.87
N PHE A 173 -16.07 0.04 14.98
CA PHE A 173 -17.41 0.64 14.97
C PHE A 173 -17.50 1.88 14.05
N ALA A 174 -16.45 2.72 14.04
CA ALA A 174 -16.38 3.88 13.16
C ALA A 174 -16.14 3.46 11.70
N ALA A 175 -15.31 2.45 11.46
CA ALA A 175 -15.11 1.87 10.14
C ALA A 175 -16.42 1.29 9.58
N ASP A 176 -17.19 0.55 10.39
CA ASP A 176 -18.48 0.01 9.98
C ASP A 176 -19.51 1.10 9.70
N ARG A 177 -19.48 2.20 10.48
CA ARG A 177 -20.31 3.37 10.21
C ARG A 177 -19.95 4.03 8.89
N ALA A 178 -18.66 4.23 8.61
CA ALA A 178 -18.18 4.77 7.35
C ALA A 178 -18.59 3.87 6.16
N ARG A 179 -18.48 2.54 6.32
CA ARG A 179 -18.92 1.56 5.31
C ARG A 179 -20.42 1.64 5.06
N ARG A 180 -21.25 1.73 6.10
CA ARG A 180 -22.71 1.89 5.94
C ARG A 180 -23.08 3.17 5.19
N ILE A 181 -22.40 4.29 5.48
CA ILE A 181 -22.61 5.55 4.73
C ILE A 181 -22.23 5.34 3.27
N ARG A 182 -21.06 4.73 2.99
CA ARG A 182 -20.64 4.41 1.63
C ARG A 182 -21.67 3.56 0.89
N ASP A 183 -22.16 2.49 1.52
CA ASP A 183 -23.12 1.57 0.93
C ASP A 183 -24.48 2.25 0.68
N ALA A 184 -24.91 3.14 1.59
CA ALA A 184 -26.12 3.93 1.42
C ALA A 184 -26.01 4.89 0.22
N VAL A 185 -24.88 5.60 0.09
CA VAL A 185 -24.64 6.50 -1.06
C VAL A 185 -24.59 5.70 -2.37
N ALA A 186 -23.90 4.56 -2.38
CA ALA A 186 -23.86 3.65 -3.53
C ALA A 186 -25.24 3.09 -3.89
N SER A 187 -26.11 2.90 -2.90
CA SER A 187 -27.50 2.45 -3.09
C SER A 187 -28.47 3.58 -3.47
N GLY A 188 -27.98 4.82 -3.65
CA GLY A 188 -28.79 5.94 -4.13
C GLY A 188 -29.40 6.83 -3.04
N THR A 189 -29.02 6.68 -1.76
CA THR A 189 -29.45 7.61 -0.70
C THR A 189 -29.11 9.06 -1.07
N ALA A 190 -30.00 10.01 -0.75
CA ALA A 190 -29.75 11.41 -1.05
C ALA A 190 -28.49 11.91 -0.33
N LEU A 191 -27.64 12.67 -1.02
CA LEU A 191 -26.36 13.13 -0.46
C LEU A 191 -26.56 14.00 0.80
N VAL A 192 -27.66 14.75 0.88
CA VAL A 192 -28.02 15.54 2.07
C VAL A 192 -28.23 14.67 3.32
N ASP A 193 -28.83 13.48 3.17
CA ASP A 193 -29.03 12.54 4.28
C ASP A 193 -27.70 11.91 4.69
N ALA A 194 -26.88 11.54 3.71
CA ALA A 194 -25.53 11.03 3.95
C ALA A 194 -24.65 12.07 4.66
N ALA A 195 -24.80 13.37 4.37
CA ALA A 195 -24.07 14.45 5.02
C ALA A 195 -24.31 14.49 6.53
N ALA A 196 -25.57 14.33 6.98
CA ALA A 196 -25.90 14.31 8.41
C ALA A 196 -25.25 13.13 9.16
N ASP A 197 -25.12 11.97 8.50
CA ASP A 197 -24.43 10.82 9.09
C ASP A 197 -22.90 10.93 9.04
N LEU A 198 -22.36 11.56 7.99
CA LEU A 198 -20.95 11.94 7.90
C LEU A 198 -20.57 12.93 9.00
N ASP A 199 -21.41 13.91 9.33
CA ASP A 199 -21.17 14.85 10.44
C ASP A 199 -21.01 14.14 11.78
N LYS A 200 -21.93 13.22 12.08
CA LYS A 200 -21.87 12.44 13.32
C LYS A 200 -20.61 11.58 13.38
N LEU A 201 -20.21 10.98 12.24
CA LEU A 201 -18.98 10.21 12.14
C LEU A 201 -17.75 11.09 12.34
N ALA A 202 -17.63 12.20 11.60
CA ALA A 202 -16.53 13.16 11.70
C ALA A 202 -16.38 13.69 13.13
N GLN A 203 -17.49 14.02 13.79
CA GLN A 203 -17.49 14.47 15.18
C GLN A 203 -17.01 13.38 16.15
N SER A 204 -17.44 12.13 15.95
CA SER A 204 -16.99 10.99 16.77
C SER A 204 -15.49 10.72 16.61
N VAL A 205 -14.99 10.73 15.38
CA VAL A 205 -13.57 10.54 15.03
C VAL A 205 -12.72 11.70 15.56
N GLY A 206 -13.18 12.94 15.36
CA GLY A 206 -12.49 14.15 15.80
C GLY A 206 -12.32 14.24 17.31
N ARG A 207 -13.35 13.84 18.07
CA ARG A 207 -13.35 13.84 19.54
C ARG A 207 -12.64 12.64 20.17
N SER A 208 -12.27 11.63 19.38
CA SER A 208 -11.62 10.44 19.91
C SER A 208 -10.19 10.71 20.35
N TRP A 209 -9.99 10.61 21.67
CA TRP A 209 -8.66 10.73 22.28
C TRP A 209 -7.79 9.52 21.96
N THR A 210 -8.32 8.30 22.05
CA THR A 210 -7.54 7.08 21.76
C THR A 210 -7.06 7.07 20.31
N LEU A 211 -7.93 7.40 19.35
CA LEU A 211 -7.52 7.51 17.94
C LEU A 211 -6.49 8.63 17.73
N ARG A 212 -6.57 9.71 18.51
CA ARG A 212 -5.57 10.78 18.48
C ARG A 212 -4.20 10.30 18.94
N TRP A 213 -4.15 9.42 19.93
CA TRP A 213 -2.89 8.82 20.40
C TRP A 213 -2.37 7.75 19.46
N THR A 214 -3.23 6.85 18.99
CA THR A 214 -2.86 5.77 18.05
C THR A 214 -2.23 6.31 16.78
N LEU A 215 -2.77 7.40 16.22
CA LEU A 215 -2.30 7.99 14.96
C LEU A 215 -1.27 9.11 15.18
N LYS A 216 -0.84 9.36 16.42
CA LYS A 216 0.03 10.49 16.73
C LYS A 216 1.41 10.29 16.12
N GLY A 217 1.87 11.28 15.36
CA GLY A 217 3.24 11.30 14.84
C GLY A 217 3.47 10.42 13.60
N ILE A 218 2.44 9.72 13.10
CA ILE A 218 2.54 8.97 11.85
C ILE A 218 2.37 9.94 10.68
N ARG A 219 3.48 10.21 9.98
CA ARG A 219 3.58 11.13 8.85
C ARG A 219 3.35 10.42 7.53
N VAL A 220 2.80 11.16 6.56
CA VAL A 220 2.41 10.69 5.23
C VAL A 220 2.93 11.69 4.21
N GLY A 221 4.26 11.67 4.01
CA GLY A 221 4.89 12.39 2.92
C GLY A 221 4.87 13.91 3.02
N ASP A 222 5.57 14.53 2.08
CA ASP A 222 5.52 15.98 1.84
C ASP A 222 4.76 16.27 0.54
N ALA A 223 4.64 15.30 -0.39
CA ALA A 223 3.80 15.40 -1.59
C ALA A 223 2.34 15.79 -1.28
N LEU A 224 1.84 15.42 -0.09
CA LEU A 224 0.49 15.76 0.35
C LEU A 224 0.38 17.10 1.09
N ALA A 225 1.51 17.71 1.47
CA ALA A 225 1.55 18.96 2.21
C ALA A 225 1.28 20.21 1.35
N HIS A 226 1.15 20.05 0.02
CA HIS A 226 1.02 21.15 -0.94
C HIS A 226 -0.41 21.42 -1.43
N ALA A 227 -1.43 20.80 -0.81
CA ALA A 227 -2.82 21.14 -1.08
C ALA A 227 -3.32 22.13 -0.02
N ASP A 228 -3.30 23.41 -0.38
CA ASP A 228 -4.12 24.47 0.22
C ASP A 228 -3.68 25.02 1.59
N ASP A 229 -2.65 25.86 1.59
CA ASP A 229 -2.71 27.13 2.33
C ASP A 229 -1.57 28.04 1.85
N GLY A 230 -1.90 29.21 1.31
CA GLY A 230 -0.95 30.25 0.86
C GLY A 230 -0.10 30.88 1.98
N MET A 231 0.12 30.17 3.08
CA MET A 231 0.77 30.59 4.32
C MET A 231 1.84 29.57 4.76
N GLY A 232 2.75 29.21 3.85
CA GLY A 232 4.17 28.94 4.14
C GLY A 232 4.55 27.91 5.22
N GLN A 233 3.62 27.12 5.75
CA GLN A 233 3.90 26.06 6.71
C GLN A 233 3.86 24.73 5.95
N SER A 234 5.01 24.36 5.34
CA SER A 234 5.25 22.98 4.90
C SER A 234 5.30 22.07 6.12
N GLY A 235 4.13 21.72 6.65
CA GLY A 235 3.97 20.63 7.61
C GLY A 235 3.73 19.34 6.84
N SER A 236 4.56 18.32 7.08
CA SER A 236 4.28 16.97 6.56
C SER A 236 2.90 16.51 7.02
N GLU A 237 2.10 16.04 6.07
CA GLU A 237 0.74 15.57 6.31
C GLU A 237 0.77 14.32 7.22
N THR A 238 -0.29 14.09 8.00
CA THR A 238 -0.33 12.96 8.95
C THR A 238 -1.48 12.01 8.64
N VAL A 239 -1.39 10.76 9.08
CA VAL A 239 -2.49 9.77 8.89
C VAL A 239 -3.80 10.30 9.48
N ARG A 240 -3.72 10.95 10.65
CA ARG A 240 -4.89 11.57 11.28
C ARG A 240 -5.40 12.77 10.48
N GLY A 241 -4.51 13.63 10.00
CA GLY A 241 -4.87 14.80 9.20
C GLY A 241 -5.61 14.38 7.93
N ARG A 242 -5.10 13.38 7.21
CA ARG A 242 -5.76 12.73 6.06
C ARG A 242 -7.15 12.22 6.40
N LEU A 243 -7.26 11.42 7.46
CA LEU A 243 -8.54 10.86 7.88
C LEU A 243 -9.59 11.94 8.16
N VAL A 244 -9.22 12.98 8.92
CA VAL A 244 -10.12 14.10 9.24
C VAL A 244 -10.44 14.88 7.97
N GLY A 245 -9.44 15.16 7.14
CA GLY A 245 -9.60 15.88 5.87
C GLY A 245 -10.55 15.18 4.89
N TRP A 246 -10.50 13.84 4.79
CA TRP A 246 -11.42 13.09 3.93
C TRP A 246 -12.85 13.10 4.44
N LEU A 247 -13.07 12.98 5.75
CA LEU A 247 -14.41 13.07 6.32
C LEU A 247 -14.98 14.48 6.15
N ASP A 248 -14.12 15.50 6.31
CA ASP A 248 -14.48 16.90 6.10
C ASP A 248 -14.77 17.21 4.63
N GLU A 249 -14.02 16.61 3.71
CA GLU A 249 -14.27 16.73 2.27
C GLU A 249 -15.56 16.01 1.86
N ALA A 250 -15.77 14.78 2.34
CA ALA A 250 -16.99 14.02 2.04
C ALA A 250 -18.25 14.76 2.50
N ARG A 251 -18.26 15.34 3.70
CA ARG A 251 -19.41 16.13 4.19
C ARG A 251 -19.62 17.43 3.39
N ARG A 252 -18.55 18.07 2.91
CA ARG A 252 -18.65 19.27 2.07
C ARG A 252 -19.31 18.91 0.73
N ILE A 253 -18.75 17.92 0.04
CA ILE A 253 -19.28 17.43 -1.24
C ILE A 253 -20.75 17.01 -1.10
N ALA A 254 -21.10 16.30 -0.03
CA ALA A 254 -22.45 15.81 0.21
C ALA A 254 -23.48 16.93 0.48
N ARG A 255 -23.04 18.11 0.96
CA ARG A 255 -23.90 19.27 1.22
C ARG A 255 -23.99 20.24 0.05
N ASP A 256 -22.91 20.39 -0.69
CA ASP A 256 -22.76 21.44 -1.69
C ASP A 256 -23.01 20.89 -3.10
N ASP A 257 -24.16 21.27 -3.69
CA ASP A 257 -24.53 20.93 -5.07
C ASP A 257 -23.72 21.71 -6.12
N THR A 258 -22.91 22.69 -5.68
CA THR A 258 -22.03 23.51 -6.53
C THR A 258 -20.56 23.11 -6.46
N ALA A 259 -20.22 22.05 -5.70
CA ALA A 259 -18.86 21.54 -5.64
C ALA A 259 -18.41 21.06 -7.02
N GLU A 260 -17.75 21.94 -7.78
CA GLU A 260 -17.11 21.60 -9.05
C GLU A 260 -15.97 20.63 -8.77
N GLY A 261 -16.20 19.36 -9.07
CA GLY A 261 -15.20 18.32 -9.08
C GLY A 261 -14.31 18.45 -10.32
N ALA A 262 -13.52 19.51 -10.43
CA ALA A 262 -12.57 19.68 -11.53
C ALA A 262 -11.14 19.73 -10.98
N TYR A 263 -10.71 18.68 -10.28
CA TYR A 263 -9.28 18.37 -10.28
C TYR A 263 -8.94 17.82 -11.66
N GLU A 264 -8.05 18.50 -12.40
CA GLU A 264 -7.60 18.00 -13.69
C GLU A 264 -7.07 16.58 -13.51
N LEU A 265 -7.55 15.65 -14.34
CA LEU A 265 -7.15 14.24 -14.28
C LEU A 265 -5.63 14.10 -14.28
N GLN A 266 -4.94 14.97 -15.03
CA GLN A 266 -3.48 14.99 -15.11
C GLN A 266 -2.81 15.26 -13.77
N ASP A 267 -3.34 16.19 -12.98
CA ASP A 267 -2.82 16.53 -11.64
C ASP A 267 -3.04 15.39 -10.66
N ALA A 268 -4.20 14.72 -10.74
CA ALA A 268 -4.47 13.54 -9.94
C ALA A 268 -3.48 12.39 -10.23
N LEU A 269 -3.15 12.17 -11.51
CA LEU A 269 -2.17 11.14 -11.92
C LEU A 269 -0.75 11.49 -11.50
N ALA A 270 -0.35 12.76 -11.65
CA ALA A 270 0.95 13.23 -11.20
C ALA A 270 1.10 13.04 -9.69
N LEU A 271 0.04 13.36 -8.92
CA LEU A 271 0.00 13.12 -7.49
C LEU A 271 0.11 11.63 -7.16
N GLN A 272 -0.68 10.75 -7.79
CA GLN A 272 -0.61 9.30 -7.54
C GLN A 272 0.80 8.74 -7.80
N ARG A 273 1.46 9.17 -8.88
CA ARG A 273 2.85 8.76 -9.17
C ARG A 273 3.84 9.28 -8.12
N SER A 274 3.65 10.53 -7.68
CA SER A 274 4.47 11.12 -6.61
C SER A 274 4.32 10.31 -5.31
N LEU A 275 3.10 9.99 -4.90
CA LEU A 275 2.82 9.18 -3.71
C LEU A 275 3.44 7.79 -3.79
N LEU A 276 3.33 7.12 -4.93
CA LEU A 276 3.96 5.81 -5.15
C LEU A 276 5.49 5.86 -5.01
N SER A 277 6.11 6.93 -5.53
CA SER A 277 7.56 7.12 -5.44
C SER A 277 8.04 7.42 -4.02
N GLU A 278 7.18 7.98 -3.16
CA GLU A 278 7.50 8.24 -1.76
C GLU A 278 7.38 7.02 -0.85
N ILE A 279 6.63 5.98 -1.26
CA ILE A 279 6.38 4.78 -0.43
C ILE A 279 7.67 4.25 0.19
N PRO A 280 8.77 4.01 -0.56
CA PRO A 280 9.95 3.43 0.05
C PRO A 280 10.55 4.29 1.17
N ARG A 281 10.58 5.61 0.97
CA ARG A 281 11.09 6.56 1.97
C ARG A 281 10.22 6.58 3.22
N LEU A 282 8.91 6.44 3.07
CA LEU A 282 7.96 6.50 4.18
C LEU A 282 7.92 5.22 5.01
N LEU A 283 8.20 4.07 4.40
CA LEU A 283 8.12 2.78 5.07
C LEU A 283 9.43 2.36 5.75
N ASN A 284 10.57 2.86 5.28
CA ASN A 284 11.85 2.54 5.92
C ASN A 284 11.90 3.08 7.36
N GLY A 285 12.21 2.20 8.31
CA GLY A 285 12.21 2.44 9.74
C GLY A 285 10.84 2.30 10.41
N ALA A 286 9.77 2.02 9.66
CA ALA A 286 8.45 1.75 10.22
C ALA A 286 8.26 0.26 10.53
N ASP A 287 7.47 -0.04 11.54
CA ASP A 287 6.92 -1.39 11.71
C ASP A 287 5.81 -1.68 10.69
N VAL A 288 5.46 -2.95 10.52
CA VAL A 288 4.45 -3.39 9.53
C VAL A 288 3.06 -2.78 9.77
N ALA A 289 2.65 -2.56 11.02
CA ALA A 289 1.34 -1.96 11.32
C ALA A 289 1.33 -0.47 10.96
N THR A 290 2.38 0.27 11.31
CA THR A 290 2.59 1.66 10.89
C THR A 290 2.64 1.79 9.37
N ALA A 291 3.34 0.88 8.69
CA ALA A 291 3.41 0.85 7.23
C ALA A 291 2.04 0.71 6.58
N ARG A 292 1.19 -0.20 7.09
CA ARG A 292 -0.18 -0.37 6.61
C ARG A 292 -1.02 0.90 6.81
N LEU A 293 -0.86 1.59 7.93
CA LEU A 293 -1.55 2.86 8.18
C LEU A 293 -1.09 3.95 7.21
N ILE A 294 0.20 4.04 6.92
CA ILE A 294 0.75 4.98 5.93
C ILE A 294 0.16 4.69 4.54
N ILE A 295 0.22 3.43 4.08
CA ILE A 295 -0.33 3.04 2.77
C ILE A 295 -1.84 3.35 2.67
N ALA A 296 -2.61 3.02 3.72
CA ALA A 296 -4.03 3.37 3.76
C ALA A 296 -4.26 4.89 3.69
N ALA A 297 -3.42 5.69 4.36
CA ALA A 297 -3.51 7.15 4.36
C ALA A 297 -3.11 7.82 3.03
N LEU A 298 -2.30 7.15 2.21
CA LEU A 298 -2.00 7.61 0.86
C LEU A 298 -3.24 7.53 -0.05
N ALA A 299 -4.15 6.58 0.20
CA ALA A 299 -5.33 6.31 -0.63
C ALA A 299 -4.94 6.15 -2.11
N ILE A 300 -3.95 5.27 -2.35
CA ILE A 300 -3.48 4.95 -3.70
C ILE A 300 -4.63 4.33 -4.50
N GLU A 301 -4.91 4.93 -5.66
CA GLU A 301 -5.88 4.40 -6.61
C GLU A 301 -5.15 3.51 -7.61
N THR A 302 -5.58 2.25 -7.70
CA THR A 302 -4.93 1.22 -8.52
C THR A 302 -5.81 0.72 -9.67
N ASP A 303 -7.10 1.07 -9.65
CA ASP A 303 -8.01 0.82 -10.76
C ASP A 303 -7.88 1.96 -11.79
N PRO A 304 -7.63 1.66 -13.09
CA PRO A 304 -7.79 2.64 -14.15
C PRO A 304 -9.29 3.02 -14.25
N SER A 305 -9.71 4.01 -13.47
CA SER A 305 -11.04 4.61 -13.57
C SER A 305 -11.39 4.92 -15.03
N PRO A 306 -12.68 4.93 -15.45
CA PRO A 306 -13.07 5.23 -16.83
C PRO A 306 -12.61 6.61 -17.34
N ARG A 307 -12.16 7.51 -16.45
CA ARG A 307 -11.46 8.76 -16.79
C ARG A 307 -10.15 8.54 -17.57
N PHE A 308 -9.51 7.38 -17.40
CA PHE A 308 -8.24 7.03 -18.03
C PHE A 308 -8.37 6.67 -19.51
N ARG A 309 -9.59 6.61 -20.08
CA ARG A 309 -9.83 6.16 -21.46
C ARG A 309 -9.84 7.26 -22.52
N SER A 310 -9.74 8.54 -22.15
CA SER A 310 -10.01 9.64 -23.09
C SER A 310 -8.84 10.10 -23.97
N ARG A 311 -7.65 9.49 -23.93
CA ARG A 311 -6.51 9.95 -24.75
C ARG A 311 -5.63 8.82 -25.33
N ALA A 312 -6.25 7.80 -25.91
CA ALA A 312 -5.52 6.79 -26.68
C ALA A 312 -5.88 6.77 -28.18
N HIS A 313 -6.70 7.71 -28.66
CA HIS A 313 -7.00 7.87 -30.08
C HIS A 313 -6.99 9.34 -30.48
N GLU A 314 -5.80 9.90 -30.62
CA GLU A 314 -5.51 10.96 -31.58
C GLU A 314 -4.09 10.79 -32.12
#